data_AF-W1XCE6-F1
#
_entry.id   AF-W1XCE6-F1
#
_cell.length_a   1.000
_cell.length_b   1.000
_cell.length_c   1.000
_cell.angle_alpha   90.00
_cell.angle_beta   90.00
_cell.angle_gamma   90.00
#
_symmetry.space_group_name_H-M   'P 1'
#
loop_
_entity.id
_entity.type
_entity.pdbx_description
1 polymer ?
#
loop_
_entity_poly.entity_id
_entity_poly.type
_entity_poly.pdbx_seq_one_letter_code
_entity_poly.pdbx_strand_id
1 'polypeptide(L)' 'PAINPGPRAMMKIVFEEHCVHGQGVTVTVSVPNGKVLAKKTLNHTLGIEGGISIIGTTGIVKPMSEE' A
#
# COMPACT_ATOMS: atom_id res chain seq x y z
N PRO A 1 -4.54 -1.56 9.44
CA PRO A 1 -4.44 -1.79 7.98
C PRO A 1 -3.01 -2.19 7.57
N ALA A 2 -2.88 -3.21 6.71
CA ALA A 2 -1.59 -3.71 6.21
C ALA A 2 -0.97 -2.73 5.18
N ILE A 3 -0.63 -1.52 5.61
CA ILE A 3 0.06 -0.49 4.83
C ILE A 3 1.28 -0.05 5.63
N ASN A 4 2.47 -0.27 5.06
CA ASN A 4 3.73 0.00 5.73
C ASN A 4 4.03 1.52 5.87
N PRO A 5 4.99 1.91 6.72
CA PRO A 5 5.41 3.31 6.85
C PRO A 5 5.88 3.94 5.54
N GLY A 6 6.62 3.20 4.70
CA GLY A 6 7.12 3.68 3.41
C GLY A 6 6.01 4.21 2.49
N PRO A 7 4.98 3.41 2.13
CA PRO A 7 3.87 3.90 1.32
C PRO A 7 3.07 5.03 1.97
N ARG A 8 2.96 5.07 3.30
CA ARG A 8 2.32 6.19 4.01
C ARG A 8 3.08 7.50 3.84
N ALA A 9 4.40 7.46 3.95
CA ALA A 9 5.25 8.63 3.72
C ALA A 9 5.15 9.10 2.26
N MET A 10 5.20 8.18 1.29
CA MET A 10 5.04 8.51 -0.13
C MET A 10 3.68 9.17 -0.42
N MET A 11 2.58 8.62 0.11
CA MET A 11 1.25 9.23 -0.02
C MET A 11 1.20 10.62 0.62
N LYS A 12 1.82 10.81 1.78
CA LYS A 12 1.86 12.11 2.47
C LYS A 12 2.51 13.19 1.61
N ILE A 13 3.64 12.89 0.95
CA ILE A 13 4.33 13.82 0.04
C ILE A 13 3.38 14.29 -1.06
N VAL A 14 2.69 13.35 -1.72
CA VAL A 14 1.73 13.66 -2.79
C VAL A 14 0.60 14.57 -2.29
N PHE A 15 0.08 14.34 -1.08
CA PHE A 15 -0.97 15.20 -0.54
C PHE A 15 -0.46 16.59 -0.14
N GLU A 16 0.75 16.70 0.40
CA GLU A 16 1.36 17.99 0.72
C GLU A 16 1.59 18.85 -0.54
N GLU A 17 1.91 18.20 -1.67
CA GLU A 17 2.13 18.87 -2.97
C GLU A 17 0.84 19.26 -3.69
N HIS A 18 -0.21 18.43 -3.59
CA HIS A 18 -1.41 18.59 -4.43
C HIS A 18 -2.68 19.04 -3.69
N CYS A 19 -2.72 18.98 -2.36
CA CYS A 19 -3.88 19.43 -1.59
C CYS A 19 -3.73 20.87 -1.09
N VAL A 20 -4.86 21.50 -0.80
CA VAL A 20 -4.88 22.88 -0.32
C VAL A 20 -4.19 22.97 1.04
N HIS A 21 -3.19 23.87 1.12
CA HIS A 21 -2.44 24.11 2.34
C HIS A 21 -3.35 24.56 3.49
N GLY A 22 -3.07 24.09 4.70
CA GLY A 22 -3.84 24.41 5.90
C GLY A 22 -5.14 23.61 6.08
N GLN A 23 -5.44 22.65 5.20
CA GLN A 23 -6.57 21.73 5.35
C GLN A 23 -6.09 20.29 5.57
N GLY A 24 -6.84 19.55 6.39
CA GLY A 24 -6.64 18.10 6.56
C GLY A 24 -7.29 17.31 5.43
N VAL A 25 -6.75 16.13 5.11
CA VAL A 25 -7.27 15.26 4.06
C VAL A 25 -7.67 13.92 4.67
N THR A 26 -8.86 13.43 4.34
CA THR A 26 -9.27 12.05 4.64
C THR A 26 -9.09 11.20 3.39
N VAL A 27 -8.34 10.11 3.52
CA VAL A 27 -7.95 9.26 2.38
C VAL A 27 -8.42 7.84 2.63
N THR A 28 -9.12 7.28 1.65
CA THR A 28 -9.49 5.87 1.61
C THR A 28 -8.68 5.17 0.54
N VAL A 29 -7.91 4.16 0.92
CA VAL A 29 -7.16 3.30 -0.02
C VAL A 29 -7.92 1.99 -0.19
N SER A 30 -8.29 1.67 -1.43
CA SER A 30 -9.01 0.43 -1.75
C SER A 30 -8.26 -0.36 -2.81
N VAL A 31 -8.19 -1.68 -2.63
CA VAL A 31 -7.69 -2.60 -3.66
C VAL A 31 -8.87 -3.44 -4.16
N PRO A 32 -9.39 -3.16 -5.36
CA PRO A 32 -10.38 -4.03 -5.99
C PRO A 32 -9.87 -5.47 -6.03
N ASN A 33 -10.73 -6.43 -5.66
CA ASN A 33 -10.38 -7.84 -5.58
C ASN A 33 -9.24 -8.17 -4.59
N GLY A 34 -8.88 -7.27 -3.67
CA GLY A 34 -7.77 -7.49 -2.72
C GLY A 34 -7.92 -8.77 -1.91
N LYS A 35 -9.14 -9.12 -1.51
CA LYS A 35 -9.43 -10.38 -0.80
C LYS A 35 -9.13 -11.64 -1.65
N VAL A 36 -9.36 -11.56 -2.96
CA VAL A 36 -9.08 -12.67 -3.89
C VAL A 36 -7.58 -12.76 -4.15
N LEU A 37 -6.93 -11.62 -4.39
CA LEU A 37 -5.49 -11.54 -4.64
C LEU A 37 -4.66 -11.99 -3.44
N ALA A 38 -5.09 -11.68 -2.21
CA ALA A 38 -4.41 -12.08 -0.98
C ALA A 38 -4.23 -13.60 -0.84
N LYS A 39 -5.10 -14.40 -1.46
CA LYS A 39 -4.96 -15.87 -1.48
C LYS A 39 -3.75 -16.35 -2.27
N LYS A 40 -3.18 -15.49 -3.14
CA LYS A 40 -1.99 -15.77 -3.95
C LYS A 40 -0.72 -15.17 -3.34
N THR A 41 -0.78 -14.65 -2.13
CA THR A 41 0.37 -14.05 -1.43
C THR A 41 0.65 -14.77 -0.12
N LEU A 42 1.72 -14.38 0.57
CA LEU A 42 2.06 -14.88 1.90
C LEU A 42 1.23 -14.21 3.02
N ASN A 43 0.21 -13.41 2.70
CA ASN A 43 -0.54 -12.63 3.69
C ASN A 43 -1.22 -13.52 4.74
N HIS A 44 -1.86 -14.61 4.33
CA HIS A 44 -2.53 -15.52 5.25
C HIS A 44 -1.55 -16.13 6.26
N THR A 45 -0.36 -16.54 5.81
CA THR A 45 0.69 -17.09 6.67
C THR A 45 1.17 -16.08 7.72
N LEU A 46 1.11 -14.78 7.39
CA LEU A 46 1.50 -13.68 8.28
C LEU A 46 0.33 -13.14 9.12
N GLY A 47 -0.83 -13.79 9.12
CA GLY A 47 -2.02 -13.37 9.87
C GLY A 47 -2.73 -12.13 9.30
N ILE A 48 -2.45 -11.77 8.04
CA ILE A 48 -3.10 -10.65 7.36
C ILE A 48 -4.33 -11.17 6.62
N GLU A 49 -5.50 -10.77 7.11
CA GLU A 49 -6.79 -11.22 6.60
C GLU A 49 -7.52 -10.14 5.79
N GLY A 50 -8.48 -10.58 4.95
CA GLY A 50 -9.41 -9.68 4.27
C GLY A 50 -8.86 -8.87 3.08
N GLY A 51 -7.55 -8.86 2.84
CA GLY A 51 -6.95 -8.11 1.73
C GLY A 51 -5.44 -8.27 1.57
N ILE A 52 -4.88 -7.51 0.62
CA ILE A 52 -3.43 -7.48 0.36
C ILE A 52 -2.72 -6.43 1.22
N SER A 53 -1.40 -6.57 1.30
CA SER A 53 -0.53 -5.57 1.95
C SER A 53 -0.06 -4.53 0.93
N ILE A 54 -0.05 -3.26 1.31
CA ILE A 54 0.59 -2.18 0.54
C ILE A 54 1.97 -1.93 1.15
N ILE A 55 3.00 -2.39 0.45
CA ILE A 55 4.39 -2.41 0.92
C ILE A 55 5.33 -1.78 -0.12
N GLY A 56 6.57 -1.50 0.29
CA GLY A 56 7.61 -0.92 -0.57
C GLY A 56 8.31 0.25 0.11
N THR A 57 9.62 0.36 -0.05
CA THR A 57 10.43 1.42 0.56
C THR A 57 10.81 2.53 -0.43
N THR A 58 10.87 2.21 -1.73
CA THR A 58 11.38 3.10 -2.77
C THR A 58 10.32 3.56 -3.77
N GLY A 59 9.14 2.92 -3.78
CA GLY A 59 8.13 3.12 -4.82
C GLY A 59 8.47 2.48 -6.18
N ILE A 60 9.63 1.81 -6.29
CA ILE A 60 10.09 1.15 -7.52
C ILE A 60 10.04 -0.36 -7.32
N VAL A 61 9.39 -1.07 -8.25
CA VAL A 61 9.39 -2.53 -8.28
C VAL A 61 10.64 -3.01 -9.01
N LYS A 62 11.49 -3.76 -8.31
CA LYS A 62 12.55 -4.54 -8.94
C LYS A 62 11.97 -5.91 -9.35
N PRO A 63 11.99 -6.29 -10.64
CA PRO A 63 11.56 -7.62 -11.05
C PRO A 63 12.44 -8.68 -10.38
N MET A 64 11.80 -9.73 -9.88
CA MET A 64 12.47 -10.94 -9.43
C MET A 64 12.19 -11.99 -10.52
N SER A 65 13.16 -12.23 -11.39
CA SER A 65 13.16 -13.42 -12.26
C SER A 65 13.85 -14.55 -11.50
N GLU A 66 13.41 -15.79 -11.73
CA GLU A 66 14.28 -16.94 -11.53
C GLU A 66 15.36 -16.88 -12.63
N GLU A 67 16.62 -17.11 -12.25
CA GLU A 67 17.60 -17.63 -13.22
C GLU A 67 17.28 -19.09 -13.52
#